data_AF-A0A196L709-F1
#
_entry.id   AF-A0A196L709-F1
#
_cell.length_a   1.000
_cell.length_b   1.000
_cell.length_c   1.000
_cell.angle_alpha   90.00
_cell.angle_beta   90.00
_cell.angle_gamma   90.00
#
_symmetry.space_group_name_H-M   'P 1'
#
loop_
_entity.id
_entity.type
_entity.pdbx_description
1 polymer ?
#
loop_
_entity_poly.entity_id
_entity_poly.type
_entity_poly.pdbx_seq_one_letter_code
_entity_poly.pdbx_strand_id
1 'polypeptide(L)'
;MPHRREVQDLLIEQMRRDLSRRPWWKTLAGRLSIAASVLVVAGAGVAAVILLEERPVDDTSIVQCLEGPYRNPDGTLSGAAVSIATPDGVVPIEDAEAVCIQMWESGAFTETDPLSATPAPAVAPSEFTTCVTDNGEAAVVPGKIECSTLRLHPYRS
;
A
#
# COMPACT_ATOMS: atom_id res chain seq x y z
N MET A 1 -39.86 -47.49 -6.67
CA MET A 1 -38.73 -46.81 -7.35
C MET A 1 -37.75 -47.86 -7.90
N PRO A 2 -37.76 -48.13 -9.21
CA PRO A 2 -37.06 -49.28 -9.82
C PRO A 2 -35.57 -49.07 -10.17
N HIS A 3 -35.03 -47.84 -10.14
CA HIS A 3 -33.66 -47.55 -10.63
C HIS A 3 -32.52 -47.72 -9.62
N ARG A 4 -32.81 -48.15 -8.38
CA ARG A 4 -31.79 -48.20 -7.31
C ARG A 4 -30.70 -49.25 -7.57
N ARG A 5 -31.05 -50.36 -8.24
CA ARG A 5 -30.13 -51.47 -8.51
C ARG A 5 -29.15 -51.14 -9.64
N GLU A 6 -29.63 -50.49 -10.70
CA GLU A 6 -28.80 -50.05 -11.82
C GLU A 6 -27.73 -49.03 -11.39
N VAL A 7 -28.10 -48.10 -10.49
CA VAL A 7 -27.16 -47.12 -9.94
C VAL A 7 -26.10 -47.79 -9.05
N GLN A 8 -26.49 -48.79 -8.25
CA GLN A 8 -25.55 -49.51 -7.38
C GLN A 8 -24.53 -50.31 -8.18
N ASP A 9 -24.96 -50.99 -9.25
CA ASP A 9 -24.05 -51.77 -10.10
C ASP A 9 -23.07 -50.86 -10.82
N LEU A 10 -23.51 -49.70 -11.33
CA LEU A 10 -22.61 -48.72 -11.95
C LEU A 10 -21.56 -48.18 -10.96
N LEU A 11 -21.95 -47.94 -9.71
CA LEU A 11 -21.04 -47.50 -8.65
C LEU A 11 -20.03 -48.57 -8.25
N ILE A 12 -20.46 -49.82 -8.12
CA ILE A 12 -19.58 -50.95 -7.78
C ILE A 12 -18.57 -51.20 -8.92
N GLU A 13 -19.03 -51.15 -10.17
CA GLU A 13 -18.18 -51.30 -11.36
C GLU A 13 -17.13 -50.17 -11.44
N GLN A 14 -17.53 -48.93 -11.12
CA GLN A 14 -16.64 -47.78 -11.13
C GLN A 14 -15.61 -47.81 -10.00
N MET A 15 -16.01 -48.17 -8.77
CA MET A 15 -15.08 -48.36 -7.65
C MET A 15 -14.06 -49.48 -7.93
N ARG A 16 -14.50 -50.60 -8.53
CA ARG A 16 -13.60 -51.70 -8.89
C ARG A 16 -12.57 -51.27 -9.95
N ARG A 17 -12.96 -50.45 -10.92
CA ARG A 17 -12.03 -49.87 -11.91
C ARG A 17 -11.03 -48.91 -11.26
N ASP A 18 -11.47 -48.05 -10.35
CA ASP A 18 -10.58 -47.11 -9.67
C ASP A 18 -9.56 -47.80 -8.75
N LEU A 19 -9.96 -48.87 -8.06
CA LEU A 19 -9.04 -49.65 -7.21
C LEU A 19 -8.02 -50.46 -8.03
N SER A 20 -8.34 -50.81 -9.27
CA SER A 20 -7.43 -51.55 -10.17
C SER A 20 -6.39 -50.67 -10.87
N ARG A 21 -6.58 -49.34 -10.89
CA ARG A 21 -5.65 -48.41 -11.52
C ARG A 21 -4.53 -48.07 -10.56
N ARG A 22 -3.29 -48.31 -10.97
CA ARG A 22 -2.10 -47.88 -10.22
C ARG A 22 -2.20 -46.37 -10.05
N PRO A 23 -2.19 -45.84 -8.82
CA PRO A 23 -2.41 -44.42 -8.59
C PRO A 23 -1.32 -43.61 -9.31
N TRP A 24 -1.75 -42.71 -10.18
CA TRP A 24 -0.87 -41.92 -11.06
C TRP A 24 0.18 -41.13 -10.27
N TRP A 25 -0.13 -40.70 -9.05
CA TRP A 25 0.79 -40.03 -8.13
C TRP A 25 1.98 -40.90 -7.65
N LYS A 26 1.90 -42.23 -7.78
CA LYS A 26 3.02 -43.15 -7.50
C LYS A 26 3.96 -43.33 -8.70
N THR A 27 3.62 -42.79 -9.87
CA THR A 27 4.50 -42.84 -11.04
C THR A 27 5.57 -41.75 -10.96
N LEU A 28 6.75 -41.98 -11.55
CA LEU A 28 7.84 -41.00 -11.55
C LEU A 28 7.39 -39.64 -12.16
N ALA A 29 6.55 -39.71 -13.20
CA ALA A 29 5.95 -38.55 -13.85
C ALA A 29 5.01 -37.78 -12.91
N GLY A 30 4.19 -38.47 -12.11
CA GLY A 30 3.32 -37.82 -11.12
C GLY A 30 4.09 -37.17 -9.96
N ARG A 31 5.26 -37.72 -9.58
CA ARG A 31 6.12 -37.10 -8.55
C ARG A 31 6.86 -35.87 -9.09
N LEU A 32 7.29 -35.92 -10.36
CA LEU A 32 7.94 -34.78 -11.03
C LEU A 32 6.98 -33.60 -11.23
N SER A 33 5.72 -33.85 -11.59
CA SER A 33 4.73 -32.77 -11.76
C SER A 33 4.41 -32.06 -10.44
N ILE A 34 4.28 -32.81 -9.34
CA ILE A 34 4.07 -32.23 -8.00
C ILE A 34 5.31 -31.40 -7.58
N ALA A 35 6.52 -31.92 -7.75
CA ALA A 35 7.74 -31.18 -7.42
C ALA A 35 7.90 -29.89 -8.26
N ALA A 36 7.57 -29.94 -9.54
CA ALA A 36 7.60 -28.77 -10.42
C ALA A 36 6.59 -27.69 -9.97
N SER A 37 5.39 -28.07 -9.53
CA SER A 37 4.39 -27.09 -9.07
C SER A 37 4.81 -26.31 -7.83
N VAL A 38 5.55 -26.94 -6.90
CA VAL A 38 6.04 -26.27 -5.68
C VAL A 38 7.12 -25.25 -6.01
N LEU A 39 7.99 -25.55 -6.99
CA LEU A 39 9.05 -24.63 -7.43
C LEU A 39 8.49 -23.38 -8.13
N VAL A 40 7.39 -23.51 -8.89
CA VAL A 40 6.76 -22.36 -9.57
C VAL A 40 6.15 -21.37 -8.58
N VAL A 41 5.52 -21.85 -7.50
CA VAL A 41 4.95 -20.97 -6.47
C VAL A 41 6.05 -20.28 -5.66
N ALA A 42 7.17 -20.96 -5.40
CA ALA A 42 8.32 -20.36 -4.72
C ALA A 42 9.06 -19.30 -5.55
N GLY A 43 9.02 -19.39 -6.89
CA GLY A 43 9.69 -18.46 -7.80
C GLY A 43 8.92 -17.16 -8.09
N ALA A 44 7.61 -17.11 -7.81
CA ALA A 44 6.76 -15.96 -8.11
C ALA A 44 6.68 -14.90 -6.99
N GLY A 45 7.41 -15.11 -5.88
CA GLY A 45 7.45 -14.18 -4.76
C GLY A 45 8.44 -13.04 -4.97
N VAL A 46 8.27 -12.22 -6.00
CA VAL A 46 9.03 -10.97 -6.11
C VAL A 46 8.28 -9.92 -5.29
N ALA A 47 8.70 -9.72 -4.04
CA ALA A 47 8.38 -8.48 -3.34
C ALA A 47 9.05 -7.36 -4.13
N ALA A 48 8.27 -6.64 -4.94
CA ALA A 48 8.76 -5.49 -5.68
C ALA A 48 9.07 -4.37 -4.67
N VAL A 49 10.28 -4.40 -4.12
CA VAL A 49 10.84 -3.27 -3.37
C VAL A 49 11.12 -2.21 -4.42
N ILE A 50 10.21 -1.26 -4.59
CA ILE A 50 10.49 -0.08 -5.41
C ILE A 50 11.53 0.71 -4.59
N LEU A 51 12.79 0.60 -4.99
CA LEU A 51 13.84 1.48 -4.49
C LEU A 51 13.59 2.84 -5.14
N LEU A 52 12.85 3.71 -4.46
CA LEU A 52 12.68 5.09 -4.91
C LEU A 52 13.99 5.83 -4.66
N GLU A 53 14.54 6.40 -5.73
CA GLU A 53 15.76 7.21 -5.68
C GLU A 53 15.51 8.47 -4.85
N GLU A 54 16.50 8.89 -4.06
CA GLU A 54 16.45 10.14 -3.31
C GLU A 54 16.29 11.33 -4.26
N ARG A 55 15.35 12.24 -3.97
CA ARG A 55 15.09 13.43 -4.79
C ARG A 55 15.15 14.72 -3.98
N PRO A 56 15.66 15.82 -4.57
CA PRO A 56 15.50 17.16 -4.01
C PRO A 56 14.06 17.64 -4.18
N VAL A 57 13.65 18.63 -3.38
CA VAL A 57 12.40 19.37 -3.59
C VAL A 57 12.65 20.37 -4.72
N ASP A 58 12.09 20.10 -5.89
CA ASP A 58 12.20 20.97 -7.08
C ASP A 58 11.09 22.03 -7.11
N ASP A 59 9.91 21.73 -6.54
CA ASP A 59 8.81 22.66 -6.40
C ASP A 59 8.62 23.05 -4.94
N THR A 60 9.09 24.25 -4.60
CA THR A 60 9.01 24.83 -3.27
C THR A 60 7.76 25.68 -3.06
N SER A 61 6.88 25.77 -4.05
CA SER A 61 5.66 26.57 -3.97
C SER A 61 4.48 25.82 -3.34
N ILE A 62 4.58 24.49 -3.24
CA ILE A 62 3.54 23.58 -2.74
C ILE A 62 4.15 22.64 -1.68
N VAL A 63 3.47 22.55 -0.54
CA VAL A 63 3.77 21.62 0.54
C VAL A 63 2.54 20.73 0.78
N GLN A 64 2.72 19.42 0.71
CA GLN A 64 1.68 18.43 0.99
C GLN A 64 1.75 18.02 2.46
N CYS A 65 0.79 18.47 3.27
CA CYS A 65 0.66 18.05 4.67
C CYS A 65 -0.25 16.83 4.75
N LEU A 66 0.27 15.68 5.16
CA LEU A 66 -0.52 14.45 5.24
C LEU A 66 -1.22 14.30 6.60
N GLU A 67 -2.44 13.75 6.56
CA GLU A 67 -3.18 13.38 7.78
C GLU A 67 -2.66 12.09 8.42
N GLY A 68 -1.89 11.30 7.67
CA GLY A 68 -1.46 9.98 8.15
C GLY A 68 -0.52 9.27 7.18
N PRO A 69 0.12 8.17 7.65
CA PRO A 69 1.04 7.38 6.85
C PRO A 69 0.29 6.34 6.00
N TYR A 70 -0.77 6.77 5.31
CA TYR A 70 -1.56 5.91 4.44
C TYR A 70 -2.03 6.65 3.19
N ARG A 71 -2.37 5.87 2.15
CA ARG A 71 -3.05 6.34 0.96
C ARG A 71 -4.53 6.03 1.06
N ASN A 72 -5.34 6.87 0.41
CA ASN A 72 -6.75 6.64 0.23
C ASN A 72 -7.00 5.40 -0.65
N PRO A 73 -8.22 4.82 -0.61
CA PRO A 73 -8.57 3.64 -1.42
C PRO A 73 -8.46 3.87 -2.94
N ASP A 74 -8.55 5.11 -3.38
CA ASP A 74 -8.36 5.55 -4.77
C ASP A 74 -6.87 5.73 -5.15
N GLY A 75 -5.96 5.56 -4.19
CA GLY A 75 -4.52 5.71 -4.36
C GLY A 75 -3.99 7.12 -4.16
N THR A 76 -4.84 8.10 -3.84
CA THR A 76 -4.42 9.47 -3.53
C THR A 76 -3.75 9.57 -2.16
N LEU A 77 -2.96 10.61 -1.94
CA LEU A 77 -2.42 10.93 -0.63
C LEU A 77 -3.52 11.58 0.21
N SER A 78 -3.70 11.14 1.45
CA SER A 78 -4.68 11.75 2.34
C SER A 78 -4.02 12.90 3.10
N GLY A 79 -4.56 14.11 2.93
CA GLY A 79 -3.96 15.33 3.45
C GLY A 79 -4.48 16.58 2.75
N ALA A 80 -3.77 17.70 2.94
CA ALA A 80 -4.03 18.93 2.21
C ALA A 80 -2.73 19.53 1.65
N ALA A 81 -2.86 20.15 0.49
CA ALA A 81 -1.79 20.91 -0.14
C ALA A 81 -1.89 22.38 0.30
N VAL A 82 -0.78 22.93 0.78
CA VAL A 82 -0.64 24.35 1.09
C VAL A 82 0.29 24.97 0.07
N SER A 83 -0.16 26.04 -0.59
CA SER A 83 0.72 26.86 -1.40
C SER A 83 1.28 27.99 -0.57
N ILE A 84 2.60 28.15 -0.57
CA ILE A 84 3.28 29.20 0.18
C ILE A 84 3.92 30.15 -0.82
N ALA A 85 3.48 31.41 -0.79
CA ALA A 85 4.08 32.47 -1.58
C ALA A 85 5.22 33.11 -0.79
N THR A 86 6.46 32.66 -1.00
CA THR A 86 7.64 33.36 -0.48
C THR A 86 8.16 34.39 -1.49
N PRO A 87 8.78 35.49 -1.05
CA PRO A 87 9.32 36.53 -1.95
C PRO A 87 10.34 35.99 -2.96
N ASP A 88 11.08 34.96 -2.57
CA ASP A 88 12.13 34.33 -3.36
C ASP A 88 11.66 33.03 -4.05
N GLY A 89 10.39 32.64 -3.88
CA GLY A 89 9.80 31.41 -4.43
C GLY A 89 10.31 30.11 -3.81
N VAL A 90 11.27 30.17 -2.88
CA VAL A 90 11.86 29.04 -2.16
C VAL A 90 11.31 29.02 -0.73
N VAL A 91 10.84 27.86 -0.30
CA VAL A 91 10.38 27.59 1.08
C VAL A 91 11.42 26.68 1.73
N PRO A 92 12.08 27.11 2.81
CA PRO A 92 12.90 26.22 3.63
C PRO A 92 12.04 25.07 4.17
N ILE A 93 12.62 23.87 4.28
CA ILE A 93 11.86 22.70 4.74
C ILE A 93 11.41 22.85 6.19
N GLU A 94 12.17 23.56 7.03
CA GLU A 94 11.74 23.83 8.41
C GLU A 94 10.45 24.66 8.44
N ASP A 95 10.28 25.59 7.48
CA ASP A 95 9.07 26.40 7.37
C ASP A 95 7.90 25.57 6.80
N ALA A 96 8.17 24.63 5.90
CA ALA A 96 7.18 23.68 5.38
C ALA A 96 6.64 22.77 6.51
N GLU A 97 7.53 22.24 7.36
CA GLU A 97 7.13 21.45 8.52
C GLU A 97 6.33 22.29 9.52
N ALA A 98 6.76 23.53 9.81
CA ALA A 98 6.05 24.44 10.71
C ALA A 98 4.61 24.74 10.24
N VAL A 99 4.41 24.93 8.92
CA VAL A 99 3.07 25.13 8.34
C VAL A 99 2.20 23.88 8.53
N CYS A 100 2.76 22.69 8.29
CA CYS A 100 2.01 21.45 8.50
C CYS A 100 1.68 21.19 9.96
N ILE A 101 2.56 21.55 10.90
CA ILE A 101 2.30 21.49 12.34
C ILE A 101 1.12 22.39 12.69
N GLN A 102 1.14 23.65 12.23
CA GLN A 102 0.06 24.60 12.50
C GLN A 102 -1.28 24.11 11.93
N MET A 103 -1.26 23.50 10.75
CA MET A 103 -2.46 22.93 10.13
C MET A 103 -3.01 21.75 10.94
N TRP A 104 -2.13 20.89 11.46
CA TRP A 104 -2.48 19.84 12.41
C TRP A 104 -3.10 20.41 13.69
N GLU A 105 -2.44 21.39 14.32
CA GLU A 105 -2.92 22.00 15.56
C GLU A 105 -4.26 22.72 15.39
N SER A 106 -4.55 23.23 14.19
CA SER A 106 -5.84 23.83 13.86
C SER A 106 -6.99 22.82 13.79
N GLY A 107 -6.70 21.52 13.85
CA GLY A 107 -7.70 20.46 13.76
C GLY A 107 -8.11 20.09 12.33
N ALA A 108 -7.37 20.57 11.33
CA ALA A 108 -7.70 20.38 9.91
C ALA A 108 -7.86 18.91 9.49
N PHE A 109 -7.25 17.98 10.23
CA PHE A 109 -7.26 16.53 9.95
C PHE A 109 -8.07 15.70 10.95
N THR A 110 -8.61 16.33 12.00
CA THR A 110 -9.33 15.63 13.07
C THR A 110 -10.85 15.80 12.94
N GLU A 111 -11.28 16.90 12.33
CA GLU A 111 -12.69 17.19 12.09
C GLU A 111 -13.21 16.41 10.87
N THR A 112 -14.31 15.68 11.06
CA THR A 112 -14.93 14.87 10.00
C THR A 112 -16.16 15.54 9.40
N ASP A 113 -16.67 16.61 10.02
CA ASP A 113 -17.79 17.39 9.49
C ASP A 113 -17.30 18.54 8.59
N PRO A 114 -17.48 18.45 7.25
CA PRO A 114 -17.07 19.49 6.32
C PRO A 114 -17.88 20.79 6.45
N LEU A 115 -18.99 20.79 7.23
CA LEU A 115 -19.81 21.97 7.50
C LEU A 115 -19.46 22.63 8.84
N SER A 116 -18.52 22.08 9.60
CA SER A 116 -18.07 22.67 10.85
C SER A 116 -17.25 23.93 10.55
N ALA A 117 -17.79 25.09 10.91
CA ALA A 117 -17.12 26.38 10.70
C ALA A 117 -15.94 26.61 11.67
N THR A 118 -15.75 25.74 12.67
CA THR A 118 -14.69 25.86 13.67
C THR A 118 -14.22 24.47 14.06
N PRO A 119 -13.27 23.89 13.33
CA PRO A 119 -12.66 22.63 13.73
C PRO A 119 -12.06 22.78 15.13
N ALA A 120 -12.24 21.75 15.97
CA ALA A 120 -11.63 21.75 17.29
C ALA A 120 -10.11 21.63 17.15
N PRO A 121 -9.32 22.44 17.88
CA PRO A 121 -7.87 22.33 17.82
C PRO A 121 -7.42 20.92 18.21
N ALA A 122 -6.41 20.42 17.51
CA ALA A 122 -5.86 19.08 17.73
C ALA A 122 -4.41 19.15 18.20
N VAL A 123 -3.85 17.99 18.56
CA VAL A 123 -2.46 17.87 18.97
C VAL A 123 -1.65 17.42 17.77
N ALA A 124 -0.66 18.20 17.36
CA ALA A 124 0.26 17.79 16.32
C ALA A 124 1.11 16.59 16.77
N PRO A 125 1.43 15.68 15.84
CA PRO A 125 2.41 14.62 16.06
C PRO A 125 3.77 15.16 16.51
N SER A 126 4.46 14.41 17.37
CA SER A 126 5.76 14.83 17.92
C SER A 126 6.93 14.71 16.93
N GLU A 127 6.74 13.94 15.86
CA GLU A 127 7.75 13.66 14.86
C GLU A 127 7.10 13.69 13.48
N PHE A 128 7.85 14.15 12.48
CA PHE A 128 7.45 14.16 11.08
C PHE A 128 8.57 13.57 10.22
N THR A 129 8.19 13.00 9.08
CA THR A 129 9.10 12.57 8.02
C THR A 129 8.81 13.40 6.78
N THR A 130 9.85 14.04 6.24
CA THR A 130 9.76 14.77 4.97
C THR A 130 10.11 13.85 3.81
N CYS A 131 9.18 13.74 2.86
CA CYS A 131 9.28 12.99 1.62
C CYS A 131 9.09 13.93 0.42
N VAL A 132 9.31 13.42 -0.79
CA VAL A 132 9.14 14.18 -2.04
C VAL A 132 8.18 13.44 -2.97
N THR A 133 7.25 14.18 -3.58
CA THR A 133 6.31 13.61 -4.55
C THR A 133 6.99 13.36 -5.90
N ASP A 134 6.33 12.63 -6.81
CA ASP A 134 6.83 12.44 -8.17
C ASP A 134 7.00 13.77 -8.95
N ASN A 135 6.24 14.80 -8.54
CA ASN A 135 6.27 16.15 -9.11
C ASN A 135 7.39 17.03 -8.53
N GLY A 136 8.13 16.56 -7.51
CA GLY A 136 9.17 17.35 -6.84
C GLY A 136 8.65 18.24 -5.71
N GLU A 137 7.40 18.08 -5.28
CA GLU A 137 6.80 18.82 -4.15
C GLU A 137 7.22 18.19 -2.82
N ALA A 138 7.36 19.00 -1.77
CA ALA A 138 7.60 18.50 -0.42
C ALA A 138 6.33 17.86 0.17
N ALA A 139 6.46 16.70 0.80
CA ALA A 139 5.37 16.00 1.49
C ALA A 139 5.76 15.67 2.93
N VAL A 140 5.06 16.27 3.89
CA VAL A 140 5.30 16.11 5.33
C VAL A 140 4.34 15.07 5.88
N VAL A 141 4.90 13.97 6.40
CA VAL A 141 4.14 12.82 6.89
C VAL A 141 4.27 12.73 8.41
N PRO A 142 3.18 12.53 9.16
CA PRO A 142 3.26 12.38 10.60
C PRO A 142 3.92 11.06 11.00
N GLY A 143 4.82 11.13 11.97
CA GLY A 143 5.61 10.01 12.49
C GLY A 143 6.90 9.72 11.71
N LYS A 144 7.64 8.71 12.17
CA LYS A 144 8.82 8.17 11.50
C LYS A 144 8.43 7.01 10.59
N ILE A 145 8.43 7.25 9.29
CA ILE A 145 7.99 6.27 8.29
C ILE A 145 8.95 6.20 7.10
N GLU A 146 8.92 5.08 6.37
CA GLU A 146 9.62 4.99 5.09
C GLU A 146 8.75 5.59 3.97
N CYS A 147 9.25 6.60 3.25
CA CYS A 147 8.52 7.27 2.16
C CYS A 147 8.02 6.29 1.07
N SER A 148 8.71 5.16 0.89
CA SER A 148 8.35 4.08 -0.04
C SER A 148 6.96 3.47 0.25
N THR A 149 6.52 3.46 1.51
CA THR A 149 5.18 2.97 1.92
C THR A 149 4.06 3.79 1.29
N LEU A 150 4.32 5.08 1.06
CA LEU A 150 3.44 6.02 0.40
C LEU A 150 3.79 6.19 -1.08
N ARG A 151 4.69 5.38 -1.64
CA ARG A 151 5.26 5.59 -2.98
C ARG A 151 5.76 7.03 -3.19
N LEU A 152 6.45 7.56 -2.19
CA LEU A 152 7.10 8.87 -2.22
C LEU A 152 8.61 8.69 -2.16
N HIS A 153 9.32 9.65 -2.77
CA HIS A 153 10.76 9.67 -2.77
C HIS A 153 11.28 10.12 -1.40
N PRO A 154 12.36 9.51 -0.88
CA PRO A 154 13.04 10.05 0.28
C PRO A 154 13.66 11.41 -0.05
N TYR A 155 13.49 12.37 0.86
CA TYR A 155 14.11 13.68 0.74
C TYR A 155 15.63 13.59 0.96
N ARG A 156 16.38 14.31 0.13
CA ARG A 156 17.83 14.48 0.27
C ARG A 156 18.16 15.90 0.73
N SER A 157 18.71 16.02 1.94
CA SER A 157 19.23 17.26 2.52
C SER A 157 20.40 17.84 1.75
#